data_AF-A0A9D4SQ44-F1
#
_entry.id   AF-A0A9D4SQ44-F1
#
_cell.length_a   1.000
_cell.length_b   1.000
_cell.length_c   1.000
_cell.angle_alpha   90.00
_cell.angle_beta   90.00
_cell.angle_gamma   90.00
#
_symmetry.space_group_name_H-M   'P 1'
#
loop_
_entity.id
_entity.type
_entity.pdbx_description
1 polymer ?
#
loop_
_entity_poly.entity_id
_entity_poly.type
_entity_poly.pdbx_seq_one_letter_code
_entity_poly.pdbx_strand_id
1 'polypeptide(L)'
;MAQGQVWGRAFLLREDDASARDSLGYLDEREAQLGGYSVSFVQFRPRDPREEPFPALVYIATANNPLYLGPASSVQLADEVMAARGFCGANAEYVLKLARFMREEVPDCWDDHLFTLESLLKTRLKDSWELLQEMSAYEPPTSAWEQLRRFSLFSDNGEQEERDVDAEAGPAAAGGTSDFASSVPSRKLRCLDM
;
A
#
# COMPACT_ATOMS: atom_id res chain seq x y z
N MET A 1 -9.55 29.76 8.63
CA MET A 1 -9.52 28.75 7.55
C MET A 1 -8.32 27.88 7.83
N ALA A 2 -8.50 26.60 8.18
CA ALA A 2 -7.36 25.70 8.34
C ALA A 2 -6.71 25.53 6.96
N GLN A 3 -5.43 25.87 6.85
CA GLN A 3 -4.66 25.63 5.63
C GLN A 3 -4.29 24.14 5.64
N GLY A 4 -4.69 23.41 4.59
CA GLY A 4 -4.28 22.01 4.43
C GLY A 4 -2.79 21.94 4.12
N GLN A 5 -2.08 21.05 4.82
CA GLN A 5 -0.67 20.75 4.57
C GLN A 5 -0.54 19.29 4.20
N VAL A 6 0.20 19.00 3.13
CA VAL A 6 0.48 17.64 2.66
C VAL A 6 1.98 17.47 2.56
N TRP A 7 2.50 16.39 3.16
CA TRP A 7 3.91 16.03 3.07
C TRP A 7 4.11 14.93 2.03
N GLY A 8 5.24 14.98 1.33
CA GLY A 8 5.56 14.03 0.28
C GLY A 8 6.98 14.23 -0.25
N ARG A 9 7.28 13.57 -1.37
CA ARG A 9 8.55 13.71 -2.10
C ARG A 9 8.31 14.35 -3.46
N ALA A 10 9.22 15.23 -3.87
CA ALA A 10 9.33 15.68 -5.26
C ALA A 10 10.42 14.86 -5.96
N PHE A 11 10.15 14.45 -7.20
CA PHE A 11 11.09 13.70 -8.03
C PHE A 11 11.53 14.55 -9.22
N LEU A 12 12.83 14.61 -9.45
CA LEU A 12 13.40 15.25 -10.62
C LEU A 12 13.49 14.22 -11.76
N LEU A 13 12.84 14.50 -12.88
CA LEU A 13 13.02 13.69 -14.09
C LEU A 13 14.40 13.97 -14.68
N ARG A 14 15.01 12.95 -15.28
CA ARG A 14 16.33 13.06 -15.91
C ARG A 14 16.33 14.15 -16.98
N GLU A 15 17.46 14.83 -17.14
CA GLU A 15 17.59 15.92 -18.13
C GLU A 15 17.55 15.42 -19.59
N ASP A 16 17.68 14.11 -19.83
CA ASP A 16 17.56 13.58 -21.17
C ASP A 16 16.10 13.57 -21.64
N ASP A 17 15.85 14.29 -22.74
CA ASP A 17 14.52 14.55 -23.29
C ASP A 17 13.71 13.26 -23.56
N ALA A 18 14.38 12.17 -23.93
CA ALA A 18 13.71 10.90 -24.24
C ALA A 18 13.18 10.23 -22.96
N SER A 19 14.02 10.00 -21.95
CA SER A 19 13.58 9.32 -20.72
C SER A 19 12.59 10.15 -19.91
N ALA A 20 12.74 11.49 -19.93
CA ALA A 20 11.78 12.39 -19.28
C ALA A 20 10.39 12.30 -19.92
N ARG A 21 10.33 12.32 -21.27
CA ARG A 21 9.07 12.19 -22.01
C ARG A 21 8.44 10.82 -21.82
N ASP A 22 9.22 9.74 -21.84
CA ASP A 22 8.71 8.39 -21.62
C ASP A 22 8.13 8.24 -20.21
N SER A 23 8.85 8.75 -19.19
CA SER A 23 8.38 8.72 -17.81
C SER A 23 7.10 9.53 -17.61
N LEU A 24 7.04 10.75 -18.17
CA LEU A 24 5.86 11.59 -18.07
C LEU A 24 4.68 11.03 -18.86
N GLY A 25 4.93 10.46 -20.05
CA GLY A 25 3.92 9.80 -20.88
C GLY A 25 3.28 8.60 -20.17
N TYR A 26 4.09 7.78 -19.50
CA TYR A 26 3.59 6.67 -18.67
C TYR A 26 2.71 7.17 -17.51
N LEU A 27 3.15 8.23 -16.82
CA LEU A 27 2.38 8.83 -15.72
C LEU A 27 1.06 9.44 -16.22
N ASP A 28 1.07 10.11 -17.37
CA ASP A 28 -0.12 10.70 -17.97
C ASP A 28 -1.15 9.64 -18.38
N GLU A 29 -0.71 8.54 -19.00
CA GLU A 29 -1.60 7.43 -19.32
C GLU A 29 -2.23 6.84 -18.06
N ARG A 30 -1.41 6.55 -17.06
CA ARG A 30 -1.87 5.90 -15.83
C ARG A 30 -2.77 6.81 -14.98
N GLU A 31 -2.31 8.02 -14.68
CA GLU A 31 -2.97 8.88 -13.70
C GLU A 31 -4.06 9.75 -14.36
N ALA A 32 -3.79 10.36 -15.52
CA ALA A 32 -4.77 11.22 -16.16
C ALA A 32 -5.81 10.43 -16.98
N GLN A 33 -5.37 9.54 -17.89
CA GLN A 33 -6.29 8.85 -18.80
C GLN A 33 -7.07 7.72 -18.11
N LEU A 34 -6.37 6.84 -17.37
CA LEU A 34 -7.00 5.72 -16.67
C LEU A 34 -7.58 6.13 -15.30
N GLY A 35 -6.86 6.97 -14.55
CA GLY A 35 -7.27 7.40 -13.22
C GLY A 35 -8.21 8.62 -13.18
N GLY A 36 -8.35 9.36 -14.27
CA GLY A 36 -9.17 10.57 -14.33
C GLY A 36 -8.63 11.75 -13.51
N TYR A 37 -7.34 11.74 -13.15
CA TYR A 37 -6.71 12.81 -12.39
C TYR A 37 -6.47 14.04 -13.28
N SER A 38 -6.57 15.22 -12.69
CA SER A 38 -6.19 16.49 -13.33
C SER A 38 -4.75 16.86 -12.97
N VAL A 39 -4.02 17.45 -13.91
CA VAL A 39 -2.64 17.91 -13.69
C VAL A 39 -2.64 19.34 -13.16
N SER A 40 -1.83 19.62 -12.14
CA SER A 40 -1.64 20.96 -11.60
C SER A 40 -0.17 21.22 -11.27
N PHE A 41 0.27 22.47 -11.40
CA PHE A 41 1.55 22.92 -10.88
C PHE A 41 1.33 23.57 -9.51
N VAL A 42 2.04 23.06 -8.50
CA VAL A 42 2.00 23.55 -7.13
C VAL A 42 3.39 24.01 -6.69
N GLN A 43 3.45 24.95 -5.76
CA GLN A 43 4.72 25.36 -5.16
C GLN A 43 5.12 24.34 -4.08
N PHE A 44 6.08 23.49 -4.39
CA PHE A 44 6.68 22.56 -3.43
C PHE A 44 7.64 23.33 -2.52
N ARG A 45 7.54 23.10 -1.21
CA ARG A 45 8.44 23.67 -0.20
C ARG A 45 9.33 22.56 0.35
N PRO A 46 10.63 22.55 0.03
CA PRO A 46 11.57 21.59 0.59
C PRO A 46 11.59 21.60 2.12
N ARG A 47 11.95 20.47 2.71
CA ARG A 47 12.09 20.36 4.17
C ARG A 47 13.31 21.12 4.69
N ASP A 48 14.40 21.16 3.92
CA ASP A 48 15.57 21.97 4.27
C ASP A 48 15.24 23.45 4.01
N PRO A 49 15.23 24.32 5.05
CA PRO A 49 14.91 25.73 4.88
C PRO A 49 15.96 26.50 4.06
N ARG A 50 17.10 25.89 3.73
CA ARG A 50 18.13 26.45 2.85
C ARG A 50 17.80 26.29 1.36
N GLU A 51 16.84 25.43 1.03
CA GLU A 51 16.41 25.20 -0.35
C GLU A 51 15.19 26.08 -0.66
N GLU A 52 15.23 26.73 -1.83
CA GLU A 52 14.14 27.60 -2.28
C GLU A 52 12.94 26.79 -2.77
N PRO A 53 11.70 27.23 -2.49
CA PRO A 53 10.51 26.60 -3.06
C PRO A 53 10.50 26.63 -4.59
N PHE A 54 10.04 25.54 -5.21
CA PHE A 54 10.02 25.39 -6.67
C PHE A 54 8.68 24.82 -7.19
N PRO A 55 8.32 25.06 -8.46
CA PRO A 55 7.11 24.49 -9.05
C PRO A 55 7.28 22.96 -9.26
N ALA A 56 6.28 22.19 -8.84
CA ALA A 56 6.22 20.75 -9.04
C ALA A 56 4.88 20.37 -9.67
N LEU A 57 4.91 19.37 -10.55
CA LEU A 57 3.72 18.78 -11.16
C LEU A 57 3.08 17.78 -10.19
N VAL A 58 1.76 17.85 -10.04
CA VAL A 58 0.99 16.91 -9.23
C VAL A 58 -0.29 16.49 -9.97
N TYR A 59 -0.62 15.20 -9.89
CA TYR A 59 -1.89 14.64 -10.34
C TYR A 59 -2.89 14.67 -9.18
N ILE A 60 -4.04 15.31 -9.37
CA ILE A 60 -5.05 15.51 -8.33
C ILE A 60 -6.42 15.03 -8.85
N ALA A 61 -7.04 14.12 -8.12
CA ALA A 61 -8.45 13.78 -8.32
C ALA A 61 -9.32 14.90 -7.76
N THR A 62 -10.04 15.60 -8.63
CA THR A 62 -11.02 16.62 -8.21
C THR A 62 -12.37 15.98 -7.93
N ALA A 63 -13.30 16.73 -7.34
CA ALA A 63 -14.68 16.25 -7.12
C ALA A 63 -15.43 15.90 -8.43
N ASN A 64 -14.92 16.32 -9.59
CA ASN A 64 -15.46 15.98 -10.90
C ASN A 64 -14.92 14.64 -11.44
N ASN A 65 -13.96 14.00 -10.78
CA ASN A 65 -13.44 12.70 -11.20
C ASN A 65 -14.57 11.65 -11.06
N PRO A 66 -14.91 10.89 -12.11
CA PRO A 66 -15.97 9.88 -12.06
C PRO A 66 -15.71 8.75 -11.04
N LEU A 67 -14.47 8.57 -10.61
CA LEU A 67 -14.06 7.61 -9.58
C LEU A 67 -14.12 8.19 -8.15
N TYR A 68 -14.48 9.46 -7.99
CA TYR A 68 -14.60 10.09 -6.68
C TYR A 68 -15.86 9.60 -5.95
N LEU A 69 -15.68 8.86 -4.86
CA LEU A 69 -16.76 8.28 -4.06
C LEU A 69 -17.39 9.27 -3.06
N GLY A 70 -16.82 10.47 -2.93
CA GLY A 70 -17.26 11.45 -1.94
C GLY A 70 -16.61 11.27 -0.56
N PRO A 71 -16.98 12.13 0.40
CA PRO A 71 -16.54 11.98 1.78
C PRO A 71 -17.22 10.76 2.44
N ALA A 72 -16.44 9.98 3.18
CA ALA A 72 -16.91 8.84 3.97
C ALA A 72 -16.38 8.93 5.40
N SER A 73 -17.06 8.25 6.34
CA SER A 73 -16.49 8.10 7.68
C SER A 73 -15.24 7.22 7.64
N SER A 74 -14.29 7.43 8.57
CA SER A 74 -13.07 6.63 8.64
C SER A 74 -13.34 5.13 8.79
N VAL A 75 -14.45 4.75 9.44
CA VAL A 75 -14.86 3.35 9.60
C VAL A 75 -15.29 2.75 8.28
N GLN A 76 -16.18 3.43 7.54
CA GLN A 76 -16.61 2.97 6.21
C GLN A 76 -15.43 2.87 5.25
N LEU A 77 -14.56 3.88 5.24
CA LEU A 77 -13.36 3.88 4.42
C LEU A 77 -12.41 2.73 4.79
N ALA A 78 -12.26 2.42 6.09
CA ALA A 78 -11.45 1.29 6.52
C ALA A 78 -12.01 -0.04 6.01
N ASP A 79 -13.34 -0.24 6.11
CA ASP A 79 -13.98 -1.48 5.66
C ASP A 79 -13.87 -1.64 4.12
N GLU A 80 -14.03 -0.56 3.36
CA GLU A 80 -13.80 -0.54 1.90
C GLU A 80 -12.34 -0.88 1.54
N VAL A 81 -11.37 -0.25 2.21
CA VAL A 81 -9.94 -0.49 2.00
C VAL A 81 -9.55 -1.93 2.36
N MET A 82 -10.15 -2.49 3.42
CA MET A 82 -9.93 -3.89 3.82
C MET A 82 -10.43 -4.88 2.76
N ALA A 83 -11.58 -4.60 2.14
CA ALA A 83 -12.17 -5.46 1.13
C ALA A 83 -11.54 -5.31 -0.28
N ALA A 84 -10.95 -4.15 -0.57
CA ALA A 84 -10.46 -3.83 -1.91
C ALA A 84 -9.13 -4.50 -2.26
N ARG A 85 -9.09 -5.15 -3.44
CA ARG A 85 -7.88 -5.75 -4.02
C ARG A 85 -7.85 -5.50 -5.53
N GLY A 86 -6.70 -5.07 -6.03
CA GLY A 86 -6.45 -4.89 -7.45
C GLY A 86 -5.22 -5.67 -7.93
N PHE A 87 -4.84 -5.44 -9.18
CA PHE A 87 -3.64 -6.02 -9.79
C PHE A 87 -2.37 -5.76 -8.97
N CYS A 88 -2.28 -4.58 -8.35
CA CYS A 88 -1.14 -4.17 -7.53
C CYS A 88 -1.15 -4.72 -6.09
N GLY A 89 -2.14 -5.55 -5.71
CA GLY A 89 -2.27 -6.12 -4.37
C GLY A 89 -3.48 -5.59 -3.58
N ALA A 90 -3.47 -5.82 -2.27
CA ALA A 90 -4.53 -5.37 -1.36
C ALA A 90 -4.40 -3.86 -1.09
N ASN A 91 -5.53 -3.15 -1.02
CA ASN A 91 -5.51 -1.71 -0.77
C ASN A 91 -5.04 -1.37 0.65
N ALA A 92 -5.31 -2.24 1.63
CA ALA A 92 -4.77 -2.12 2.98
C ALA A 92 -3.22 -2.06 3.00
N GLU A 93 -2.54 -2.81 2.11
CA GLU A 93 -1.08 -2.77 2.00
C GLU A 93 -0.59 -1.38 1.57
N TYR A 94 -1.30 -0.74 0.65
CA TYR A 94 -0.98 0.61 0.17
C TYR A 94 -1.06 1.63 1.31
N VAL A 95 -2.18 1.65 2.05
CA VAL A 95 -2.37 2.60 3.17
C VAL A 95 -1.34 2.39 4.28
N LEU A 96 -1.06 1.14 4.65
CA LEU A 96 -0.06 0.83 5.69
C LEU A 96 1.35 1.24 5.27
N LYS A 97 1.71 1.07 3.99
CA LYS A 97 3.00 1.55 3.45
C LYS A 97 3.10 3.07 3.47
N LEU A 98 2.01 3.78 3.16
CA LEU A 98 1.97 5.24 3.23
C LEU A 98 2.10 5.74 4.67
N ALA A 99 1.42 5.12 5.62
CA ALA A 99 1.55 5.45 7.04
C ALA A 99 2.98 5.19 7.55
N ARG A 100 3.60 4.08 7.13
CA ARG A 100 5.01 3.79 7.41
C ARG A 100 5.93 4.88 6.86
N PHE A 101 5.76 5.25 5.59
CA PHE A 101 6.52 6.33 4.96
C PHE A 101 6.43 7.63 5.77
N MET A 102 5.24 8.04 6.19
CA MET A 102 5.06 9.27 6.99
C MET A 102 5.83 9.20 8.31
N ARG A 103 5.82 8.05 9.00
CA ARG A 103 6.56 7.86 10.26
C ARG A 103 8.07 7.88 10.08
N GLU A 104 8.58 7.28 9.00
CA GLU A 104 10.02 7.15 8.75
C GLU A 104 10.60 8.47 8.19
N GLU A 105 9.89 9.13 7.28
CA GLU A 105 10.42 10.25 6.50
C GLU A 105 10.01 11.61 7.06
N VAL A 106 8.86 11.68 7.73
CA VAL A 106 8.28 12.94 8.24
C VAL A 106 7.82 12.77 9.71
N PRO A 107 8.71 12.34 10.62
CA PRO A 107 8.34 11.97 11.99
C PRO A 107 7.75 13.13 12.82
N ASP A 108 8.08 14.37 12.46
CA ASP A 108 7.63 15.57 13.17
C ASP A 108 6.21 15.99 12.78
N CYS A 109 5.57 15.27 11.86
CA CYS A 109 4.27 15.63 11.31
C CYS A 109 3.24 14.54 11.56
N TRP A 110 2.04 14.98 11.90
CA TRP A 110 0.93 14.11 12.21
C TRP A 110 -0.21 14.32 11.23
N ASP A 111 -0.57 13.25 10.51
CA ASP A 111 -1.75 13.20 9.66
C ASP A 111 -2.85 12.42 10.38
N ASP A 112 -3.76 13.15 11.03
CA ASP A 112 -4.87 12.59 11.80
C ASP A 112 -5.70 11.60 10.98
N HIS A 113 -5.96 11.93 9.71
CA HIS A 113 -6.82 11.13 8.85
C HIS A 113 -6.14 9.81 8.48
N LEU A 114 -4.88 9.87 8.02
CA LEU A 114 -4.11 8.69 7.65
C LEU A 114 -3.87 7.75 8.85
N PHE A 115 -3.49 8.30 10.01
CA PHE A 115 -3.19 7.46 11.18
C PHE A 115 -4.43 6.89 11.86
N THR A 116 -5.57 7.59 11.80
CA THR A 116 -6.86 7.00 12.18
C THR A 116 -7.19 5.80 11.31
N LEU A 117 -7.03 5.94 9.98
CA LEU A 117 -7.26 4.86 9.04
C LEU A 117 -6.29 3.68 9.27
N GLU A 118 -5.00 3.95 9.46
CA GLU A 118 -3.98 2.94 9.80
C GLU A 118 -4.38 2.13 11.03
N SER A 119 -4.83 2.78 12.10
CA SER A 119 -5.25 2.11 13.33
C SER A 119 -6.44 1.19 13.10
N LEU A 120 -7.45 1.66 12.37
CA LEU A 120 -8.63 0.85 12.04
C LEU A 120 -8.25 -0.39 11.24
N LEU A 121 -7.40 -0.24 10.22
CA LEU A 121 -6.92 -1.36 9.41
C LEU A 121 -6.15 -2.40 10.26
N LYS A 122 -5.28 -1.95 11.17
CA LYS A 122 -4.54 -2.85 12.08
C LYS A 122 -5.46 -3.61 13.01
N THR A 123 -6.49 -2.96 13.56
CA THR A 123 -7.51 -3.63 14.38
C THR A 123 -8.25 -4.69 13.55
N ARG A 124 -8.74 -4.34 12.36
CA ARG A 124 -9.45 -5.30 11.49
C ARG A 124 -8.59 -6.52 11.12
N LEU A 125 -7.31 -6.30 10.81
CA LEU A 125 -6.37 -7.38 10.51
C LEU A 125 -6.12 -8.28 11.73
N LYS A 126 -5.97 -7.68 12.91
CA LYS A 126 -5.80 -8.42 14.16
C LYS A 126 -7.03 -9.26 14.48
N ASP A 127 -8.21 -8.66 14.46
CA ASP A 127 -9.49 -9.36 14.71
C ASP A 127 -9.66 -10.53 13.73
N SER A 128 -9.37 -10.31 12.44
CA SER A 128 -9.43 -11.36 11.41
C SER A 128 -8.45 -12.51 11.69
N TRP A 129 -7.24 -12.19 12.16
CA TRP A 129 -6.24 -13.18 12.50
C TRP A 129 -6.62 -13.99 13.75
N GLU A 130 -7.11 -13.33 14.80
CA GLU A 130 -7.57 -13.99 16.03
C GLU A 130 -8.72 -14.94 15.75
N LEU A 131 -9.71 -14.52 14.94
CA LEU A 131 -10.81 -15.40 14.50
C LEU A 131 -10.31 -16.63 13.75
N LEU A 132 -9.33 -16.47 12.84
CA LEU A 132 -8.75 -17.61 12.11
C LEU A 132 -8.03 -18.58 13.06
N GLN A 133 -7.35 -18.07 14.09
CA GLN A 133 -6.71 -18.90 15.10
C GLN A 133 -7.75 -19.67 15.94
N GLU A 134 -8.82 -19.01 16.37
CA GLU A 134 -9.93 -19.66 17.08
C GLU A 134 -10.60 -20.74 16.23
N MET A 135 -10.86 -20.45 14.95
CA MET A 135 -11.43 -21.43 14.01
C MET A 135 -10.48 -22.60 13.74
N SER A 136 -9.17 -22.36 13.69
CA SER A 136 -8.17 -23.42 13.54
C SER A 136 -8.02 -24.28 14.80
N ALA A 137 -8.27 -23.71 15.98
CA ALA A 137 -8.24 -24.42 17.26
C ALA A 137 -9.55 -25.17 17.57
N TYR A 138 -10.60 -24.95 16.76
CA TYR A 138 -11.88 -25.61 16.92
C TYR A 138 -11.77 -27.09 16.54
N GLU A 139 -11.74 -27.96 17.55
CA GLU A 139 -12.01 -29.38 17.36
C GLU A 139 -13.52 -29.61 17.34
N PRO A 140 -14.10 -30.09 16.23
CA PRO A 140 -15.53 -30.34 16.19
C PRO A 140 -15.88 -31.50 17.14
N PRO A 141 -17.05 -31.48 17.81
CA PRO A 141 -17.46 -32.55 18.73
C PRO A 141 -17.63 -33.88 18.00
N THR A 142 -16.93 -34.92 18.46
CA THR A 142 -16.86 -36.29 17.92
C THR A 142 -18.22 -36.85 17.50
N SER A 143 -19.28 -36.56 18.24
CA SER A 143 -20.58 -37.19 18.02
C SER A 143 -21.33 -36.77 16.75
N ALA A 144 -21.06 -35.61 16.14
CA ALA A 144 -21.83 -35.11 14.99
C ALA A 144 -21.25 -35.57 13.64
N TRP A 145 -19.92 -35.63 13.54
CA TRP A 145 -19.22 -36.03 12.31
C TRP A 145 -18.77 -37.49 12.31
N GLU A 146 -18.73 -38.19 13.44
CA GLU A 146 -18.63 -39.67 13.44
C GLU A 146 -19.86 -40.32 12.79
N GLN A 147 -21.03 -39.70 12.94
CA GLN A 147 -22.26 -40.15 12.27
C GLN A 147 -22.21 -39.91 10.75
N LEU A 148 -21.58 -38.82 10.30
CA LEU A 148 -21.43 -38.49 8.89
C LEU A 148 -20.23 -39.20 8.22
N ARG A 149 -19.11 -39.44 8.94
CA ARG A 149 -17.97 -40.25 8.46
C ARG A 149 -18.35 -41.70 8.21
N ARG A 150 -19.29 -42.25 8.98
CA ARG A 150 -19.83 -43.59 8.73
C ARG A 150 -20.64 -43.69 7.42
N PHE A 151 -20.99 -42.56 6.81
CA PHE A 151 -21.72 -42.48 5.53
C PHE A 151 -20.83 -42.18 4.31
N SER A 152 -19.56 -41.81 4.49
CA SER A 152 -18.65 -41.55 3.38
C SER A 152 -17.30 -42.25 3.59
N LEU A 153 -17.36 -43.57 3.67
CA LEU A 153 -16.27 -44.43 3.22
C LEU A 153 -16.49 -44.67 1.73
N PHE A 154 -15.78 -43.96 0.85
CA PHE A 154 -15.24 -44.49 -0.42
C PHE A 154 -14.41 -43.39 -1.11
N SER A 155 -13.18 -43.79 -1.49
CA SER A 155 -12.18 -43.08 -2.33
C SER A 155 -11.39 -41.98 -1.63
N ASP A 156 -10.06 -41.90 -1.69
CA ASP A 156 -9.02 -42.72 -2.31
C ASP A 156 -7.66 -42.28 -1.68
N ASN A 157 -6.64 -43.08 -1.93
CA ASN A 157 -5.25 -43.07 -1.50
C ASN A 157 -4.45 -41.77 -1.71
N GLY A 158 -3.34 -41.60 -0.95
CA GLY A 158 -2.14 -40.91 -1.45
C GLY A 158 -1.33 -40.08 -0.43
N GLU A 159 -0.33 -40.73 0.18
CA GLU A 159 1.08 -40.30 0.37
C GLU A 159 1.46 -39.02 1.19
N GLN A 160 2.43 -39.24 2.10
CA GLN A 160 3.22 -38.28 2.90
C GLN A 160 4.53 -37.90 2.19
N GLU A 161 5.06 -36.69 2.41
CA GLU A 161 6.37 -36.42 3.06
C GLU A 161 6.75 -34.92 3.14
N GLU A 162 7.64 -34.61 4.10
CA GLU A 162 7.97 -33.32 4.75
C GLU A 162 9.32 -32.67 4.33
N ARG A 163 9.56 -31.46 4.89
CA ARG A 163 10.84 -30.75 5.25
C ARG A 163 11.41 -29.72 4.25
N ASP A 164 12.10 -28.63 4.63
CA ASP A 164 12.34 -27.89 5.88
C ASP A 164 12.89 -26.47 5.53
N VAL A 165 12.94 -25.61 6.55
CA VAL A 165 13.30 -24.17 6.61
C VAL A 165 14.80 -23.90 6.39
N ASP A 166 15.17 -22.69 5.93
CA ASP A 166 16.32 -21.96 6.48
C ASP A 166 16.25 -20.43 6.22
N ALA A 167 16.59 -19.67 7.26
CA ALA A 167 16.76 -18.22 7.31
C ALA A 167 18.22 -17.90 7.62
N GLU A 168 18.75 -16.75 7.18
CA GLU A 168 19.55 -15.82 8.00
C GLU A 168 20.02 -14.58 7.19
N ALA A 169 20.41 -13.53 7.93
CA ALA A 169 20.47 -12.13 7.52
C ALA A 169 21.85 -11.47 7.71
N GLY A 170 22.14 -10.48 6.84
CA GLY A 170 22.99 -9.28 7.08
C GLY A 170 24.52 -9.45 7.18
N PRO A 171 25.33 -8.36 7.15
CA PRO A 171 24.96 -6.96 7.44
C PRO A 171 25.60 -5.82 6.58
N ALA A 172 25.01 -4.62 6.78
CA ALA A 172 25.55 -3.25 6.97
C ALA A 172 26.47 -2.50 5.95
N ALA A 173 25.87 -1.39 5.46
CA ALA A 173 26.30 0.02 5.54
C ALA A 173 27.52 0.54 4.75
N ALA A 174 27.26 1.57 3.91
CA ALA A 174 28.12 2.74 3.78
C ALA A 174 27.31 3.96 3.34
N GLY A 175 27.55 5.09 4.01
CA GLY A 175 26.90 6.36 3.75
C GLY A 175 27.35 7.00 2.44
N GLY A 176 26.38 7.58 1.77
CA GLY A 176 26.51 8.55 0.70
C GLY A 176 25.20 9.32 0.68
N THR A 177 25.21 10.58 0.25
CA THR A 177 23.99 11.34 0.00
C THR A 177 23.23 10.64 -1.14
N SER A 178 22.46 9.61 -0.79
CA SER A 178 21.87 8.70 -1.75
C SER A 178 20.66 9.38 -2.34
N ASP A 179 20.70 9.59 -3.65
CA ASP A 179 19.48 9.75 -4.42
C ASP A 179 18.50 8.63 -4.00
N PHE A 180 17.32 9.02 -3.50
CA PHE A 180 16.31 8.08 -3.00
C PHE A 180 16.05 6.99 -4.03
N ALA A 181 16.02 7.33 -5.33
CA ALA A 181 15.81 6.38 -6.41
C ALA A 181 16.88 5.27 -6.45
N SER A 182 18.11 5.58 -6.03
CA SER A 182 19.22 4.61 -5.94
C SER A 182 19.11 3.66 -4.74
N SER A 183 18.34 4.04 -3.71
CA SER A 183 18.06 3.20 -2.53
C SER A 183 16.86 2.26 -2.72
N VAL A 184 16.04 2.50 -3.74
CA VAL A 184 14.89 1.66 -4.07
C VAL A 184 15.41 0.32 -4.59
N PRO A 185 15.08 -0.82 -3.95
CA PRO A 185 15.48 -2.12 -4.43
C PRO A 185 14.99 -2.34 -5.87
N SER A 186 15.81 -2.94 -6.72
CA SER A 186 15.54 -3.22 -8.14
C SER A 186 14.48 -4.31 -8.39
N ARG A 187 13.54 -4.49 -7.45
CA ARG A 187 12.38 -5.34 -7.61
C ARG A 187 11.44 -4.73 -8.64
N LYS A 188 10.96 -5.55 -9.58
CA LYS A 188 9.93 -5.15 -10.53
C LYS A 188 8.69 -4.65 -9.78
N LEU A 189 8.23 -3.44 -10.10
CA LEU A 189 7.02 -2.89 -9.51
C LEU A 189 5.81 -3.64 -10.06
N ARG A 190 4.92 -4.11 -9.17
CA ARG A 190 3.68 -4.82 -9.58
C ARG A 190 2.80 -3.99 -10.52
N CYS A 191 2.91 -2.67 -10.50
CA CYS A 191 2.17 -1.78 -11.39
C CYS A 191 2.74 -1.67 -12.81
N LEU A 192 3.90 -2.27 -13.09
CA LEU A 192 4.52 -2.32 -14.42
C LEU A 192 4.28 -3.64 -15.15
N ASP A 193 3.54 -4.57 -14.55
CA ASP A 193 3.18 -5.86 -15.13
C ASP A 193 1.81 -5.85 -15.85
N MET A 194 1.21 -4.66 -16.06
CA MET A 194 -0.10 -4.50 -16.70
C MET A 194 -0.08 -4.83 -18.19
#